data_AF-A0A7X0F7R4-F1
#
_entry.id   AF-A0A7X0F7R4-F1
#
_cell.length_a   1.000
_cell.length_b   1.000
_cell.length_c   1.000
_cell.angle_alpha   90.00
_cell.angle_beta   90.00
_cell.angle_gamma   90.00
#
_symmetry.space_group_name_H-M   'P 1'
#
loop_
_entity.id
_entity.type
_entity.pdbx_description
1 polymer ?
#
loop_
_entity_poly.entity_id
_entity_poly.type
_entity_poly.pdbx_seq_one_letter_code
_entity_poly.pdbx_strand_id
1 'polypeptide(L)'
;MTMKLSGHDVDLDEPATVYEDRFTPGLFFSHLSQAIRYVACIPIGKQSGSVSIVSQSGLQFGVAEINVLHDHLLRSRAAKANPTAF
;
A
#
# COMPACT_ATOMS: atom_id res chain seq x y z
N MET A 1 6.12 -6.93 8.00
CA MET A 1 5.11 -7.99 7.72
C MET A 1 5.22 -8.24 6.24
N THR A 2 5.65 -9.43 5.83
CA THR A 2 5.98 -9.69 4.43
C THR A 2 4.85 -10.39 3.68
N MET A 3 4.60 -9.97 2.44
CA MET A 3 3.60 -10.55 1.54
C MET A 3 4.22 -10.77 0.16
N LYS A 4 3.84 -11.85 -0.53
CA LYS A 4 4.18 -12.02 -1.95
C LYS A 4 3.17 -11.32 -2.86
N LEU A 5 3.64 -10.41 -3.70
CA LEU A 5 2.86 -9.77 -4.76
C LEU A 5 3.65 -9.78 -6.07
N SER A 6 3.03 -10.25 -7.15
CA SER A 6 3.65 -10.29 -8.49
C SER A 6 5.03 -10.98 -8.53
N GLY A 7 5.27 -11.95 -7.66
CA GLY A 7 6.56 -12.66 -7.55
C GLY A 7 7.61 -11.98 -6.67
N HIS A 8 7.33 -10.80 -6.11
CA HIS A 8 8.19 -10.07 -5.19
C HIS A 8 7.76 -10.26 -3.73
N ASP A 9 8.73 -10.39 -2.83
CA ASP A 9 8.50 -10.28 -1.39
C ASP A 9 8.42 -8.78 -1.03
N VAL A 10 7.23 -8.36 -0.62
CA VAL A 10 6.88 -6.99 -0.25
C VAL A 10 6.89 -6.88 1.27
N ASP A 11 7.73 -6.01 1.85
CA ASP A 11 7.70 -5.75 3.28
C ASP A 11 6.79 -4.55 3.60
N LEU A 12 5.68 -4.81 4.29
CA LEU A 12 4.71 -3.77 4.63
C LEU A 12 5.17 -2.84 5.76
N ASP A 13 6.25 -3.20 6.46
CA ASP A 13 6.82 -2.40 7.54
C ASP A 13 7.98 -1.51 7.06
N GLU A 14 8.39 -1.62 5.80
CA GLU A 14 9.46 -0.78 5.26
C GLU A 14 8.95 0.64 4.93
N PRO A 15 9.78 1.68 5.03
CA PRO A 15 9.44 3.02 4.56
C PRO A 15 9.02 3.08 3.09
N ALA A 16 8.13 4.00 2.76
CA ALA A 16 7.64 4.18 1.40
C ALA A 16 7.28 5.63 1.10
N THR A 17 7.33 6.01 -0.18
CA THR A 17 6.95 7.34 -0.66
C THR A 17 5.77 7.23 -1.62
N VAL A 18 4.72 8.02 -1.39
CA VAL A 18 3.56 8.14 -2.28
C VAL A 18 3.79 9.28 -3.25
N TYR A 19 3.57 9.04 -4.53
CA TYR A 19 3.54 10.05 -5.58
C TYR A 19 2.13 10.13 -6.12
N GLU A 20 1.42 11.23 -5.85
CA GLU A 20 0.05 11.42 -6.34
C GLU A 20 0.02 11.89 -7.80
N ASP A 21 1.05 12.60 -8.23
CA ASP A 21 1.29 13.06 -9.59
C ASP A 21 2.80 13.17 -9.89
N ARG A 22 3.17 13.29 -11.16
CA ARG A 22 4.57 13.40 -11.62
C ARG A 22 5.23 14.73 -11.27
N PHE A 23 4.44 15.77 -10.98
CA PHE A 23 4.94 17.13 -10.74
C PHE A 23 4.96 17.53 -9.26
N THR A 24 4.40 16.71 -8.38
CA THR A 24 4.35 16.98 -6.94
C THR A 24 5.46 16.25 -6.18
N PRO A 25 6.07 16.87 -5.16
CA PRO A 25 6.95 16.15 -4.23
C PRO A 25 6.21 14.97 -3.61
N GLY A 26 6.90 13.83 -3.52
CA GLY A 26 6.33 12.63 -2.91
C GLY A 26 6.10 12.80 -1.40
N LEU A 27 5.06 12.15 -0.88
CA LEU A 27 4.75 12.09 0.54
C LEU A 27 5.42 10.87 1.16
N PHE A 28 6.34 11.10 2.09
CA PHE A 28 7.04 10.01 2.79
C PHE A 28 6.21 9.43 3.94
N PHE A 29 6.23 8.11 4.06
CA PHE A 29 5.64 7.34 5.14
C PHE A 29 6.69 6.40 5.74
N SER A 30 6.71 6.28 7.06
CA SER A 30 7.64 5.37 7.75
C SER A 30 7.34 3.89 7.50
N HIS A 31 6.13 3.56 7.05
CA HIS A 31 5.74 2.19 6.73
C HIS A 31 4.87 2.16 5.46
N LEU A 32 5.13 1.20 4.58
CA LEU A 32 4.40 0.95 3.34
C LEU A 32 2.91 0.70 3.63
N SER A 33 2.59 0.00 4.71
CA SER A 33 1.22 -0.19 5.17
C SER A 33 0.46 1.12 5.47
N GLN A 34 1.16 2.18 5.89
CA GLN A 34 0.56 3.51 6.10
C GLN A 34 0.33 4.21 4.76
N ALA A 35 1.31 4.16 3.86
CA ALA A 35 1.21 4.70 2.51
C ALA A 35 0.04 4.08 1.73
N ILE A 36 -0.12 2.74 1.80
CA ILE A 36 -1.22 2.01 1.16
C ILE A 36 -2.58 2.48 1.69
N ARG A 37 -2.73 2.61 3.02
CA ARG A 37 -3.98 3.10 3.62
C ARG A 37 -4.27 4.53 3.23
N TYR A 38 -3.24 5.38 3.17
CA TYR A 38 -3.40 6.77 2.72
C TYR A 38 -3.97 6.82 1.30
N VAL A 39 -3.36 6.11 0.35
CA VAL A 39 -3.83 6.08 -1.04
C VAL A 39 -5.23 5.47 -1.16
N ALA A 40 -5.52 4.39 -0.42
CA ALA A 40 -6.84 3.76 -0.42
C ALA A 40 -7.95 4.68 0.15
N CYS A 41 -7.60 5.66 0.98
CA CYS A 41 -8.54 6.68 1.47
C CYS A 41 -8.76 7.84 0.48
N ILE A 42 -7.97 7.95 -0.58
CA ILE A 42 -8.17 8.98 -1.61
C ILE A 42 -9.43 8.61 -2.42
N PRO A 43 -10.40 9.52 -2.60
CA PRO A 43 -11.58 9.25 -3.41
C PRO A 43 -11.19 8.79 -4.81
N ILE A 44 -11.84 7.75 -5.34
CA ILE A 44 -11.53 7.15 -6.65
C ILE A 44 -11.49 8.20 -7.78
N GLY A 45 -12.36 9.21 -7.74
CA GLY A 45 -12.37 10.31 -8.72
C GLY A 45 -11.17 11.26 -8.66
N LYS A 46 -10.35 11.19 -7.59
CA LYS A 46 -9.09 11.93 -7.42
C LYS A 46 -7.86 11.04 -7.56
N GLN A 47 -8.02 9.72 -7.58
CA GLN A 47 -6.99 8.78 -7.99
C GLN A 47 -6.84 8.84 -9.51
N SER A 48 -6.38 9.99 -10.01
CA SER A 48 -5.90 10.09 -11.39
C SER A 48 -4.81 9.03 -11.52
N GLY A 49 -4.80 8.23 -12.59
CA GLY A 49 -3.97 7.02 -12.75
C GLY A 49 -2.44 7.21 -12.66
N SER A 50 -1.97 8.36 -12.20
CA SER A 50 -0.61 8.72 -11.84
C SER A 50 -0.21 8.32 -10.42
N VAL A 51 -1.16 7.96 -9.54
CA VAL A 51 -0.80 7.62 -8.15
C VAL A 51 0.03 6.34 -8.11
N SER A 52 1.20 6.42 -7.47
CA SER A 52 2.05 5.26 -7.22
C SER A 52 2.74 5.35 -5.86
N ILE A 53 3.14 4.20 -5.32
CA ILE A 53 3.93 4.11 -4.10
C ILE A 53 5.25 3.47 -4.46
N VAL A 54 6.36 4.05 -3.99
CA VAL A 54 7.70 3.47 -4.12
C VAL A 54 8.21 3.10 -2.73
N SER A 55 8.54 1.83 -2.51
CA SER A 55 9.14 1.35 -1.26
C SER A 55 10.62 1.73 -1.15
N GLN A 56 11.19 1.61 0.05
CA GLN A 56 12.61 1.82 0.27
C GLN A 56 13.48 0.82 -0.52
N SER A 57 12.99 -0.41 -0.68
CA SER A 57 13.59 -1.44 -1.54
C SER A 57 13.52 -1.13 -3.05
N GLY A 58 12.83 -0.05 -3.45
CA GLY A 58 12.71 0.39 -4.84
C GLY A 58 11.59 -0.28 -5.62
N LEU A 59 10.69 -1.03 -4.96
CA LEU A 59 9.50 -1.58 -5.59
C LEU A 59 8.48 -0.46 -5.82
N GLN A 60 7.90 -0.43 -7.01
CA GLN A 60 6.84 0.52 -7.36
C GLN A 60 5.51 -0.19 -7.48
N PHE A 61 4.48 0.38 -6.86
CA PHE A 61 3.12 -0.15 -6.85
C PHE A 61 2.17 0.89 -7.45
N GLY A 62 1.44 0.49 -8.49
CA GLY A 62 0.33 1.27 -9.05
C GLY A 62 -0.99 1.01 -8.32
N VAL A 63 -2.05 1.73 -8.69
CA VAL A 63 -3.38 1.66 -8.04
C VAL A 63 -3.91 0.22 -7.91
N ALA A 64 -3.75 -0.62 -8.94
CA ALA A 64 -4.21 -2.01 -8.91
C ALA A 64 -3.50 -2.83 -7.82
N GLU A 65 -2.18 -2.70 -7.70
CA GLU A 65 -1.37 -3.38 -6.70
C GLU A 65 -1.65 -2.85 -5.30
N ILE A 66 -1.82 -1.53 -5.17
CA ILE A 66 -2.19 -0.88 -3.91
C ILE A 66 -3.53 -1.41 -3.40
N ASN A 67 -4.52 -1.59 -4.28
CA ASN A 67 -5.83 -2.15 -3.90
C ASN A 67 -5.70 -3.59 -3.39
N VAL A 68 -4.90 -4.43 -4.03
CA VAL A 68 -4.63 -5.81 -3.57
C VAL A 68 -3.95 -5.82 -2.21
N LEU A 69 -2.94 -4.97 -2.02
CA LEU A 69 -2.23 -4.83 -0.75
C LEU A 69 -3.16 -4.30 0.36
N HIS A 70 -4.03 -3.37 0.04
CA HIS A 70 -5.02 -2.83 0.98
C HIS A 70 -6.02 -3.90 1.42
N ASP A 71 -6.56 -4.69 0.49
CA ASP A 71 -7.43 -5.83 0.80
C ASP A 71 -6.73 -6.85 1.70
N HIS A 72 -5.45 -7.13 1.45
CA HIS A 72 -4.65 -8.01 2.31
C HIS A 72 -4.49 -7.45 3.73
N LEU A 73 -4.25 -6.15 3.88
CA LEU A 73 -4.17 -5.47 5.17
C LEU A 73 -5.51 -5.57 5.94
N LEU A 74 -6.64 -5.40 5.25
CA LEU A 74 -7.96 -5.54 5.84
C LEU A 74 -8.23 -6.97 6.32
N ARG A 75 -7.94 -7.98 5.49
CA ARG A 75 -8.09 -9.40 5.85
C ARG A 75 -7.20 -9.79 7.02
N SER A 76 -5.95 -9.34 7.02
CA SER A 76 -5.00 -9.63 8.10
C SER A 76 -5.41 -8.98 9.43
N ARG A 77 -6.01 -7.79 9.37
CA ARG A 77 -6.58 -7.14 10.56
C ARG A 77 -7.82 -7.87 11.07
N ALA A 78 -8.71 -8.31 10.17
CA ALA A 78 -9.89 -9.09 10.53
C ALA A 78 -9.51 -10.43 11.19
N ALA A 79 -8.50 -11.13 10.66
CA ALA A 79 -7.98 -12.36 11.24
C ALA A 79 -7.39 -12.13 12.65
N LYS A 80 -6.66 -11.04 12.86
CA LYS A 80 -6.15 -10.67 14.19
C LYS A 80 -7.25 -10.26 15.18
N ALA A 81 -8.33 -9.67 14.70
CA ALA A 81 -9.45 -9.23 15.53
C ALA A 81 -10.37 -10.38 15.97
N ASN A 82 -10.28 -11.56 15.34
CA ASN A 82 -11.16 -12.69 15.61
C ASN A 82 -10.37 -14.01 15.72
N PRO A 83 -9.67 -14.26 16.85
CA PRO A 83 -8.84 -15.46 17.02
C PRO A 83 -9.64 -16.77 17.24
N THR A 84 -10.99 -16.75 17.22
CA THR A 84 -11.86 -17.88 17.61
C THR A 84 -12.86 -18.34 16.54
N ALA A 85 -12.65 -18.03 15.26
CA ALA A 85 -13.45 -18.65 14.20
C ALA A 85 -12.89 -20.04 13.87
N PHE A 86 -13.27 -21.04 14.67
CA PHE A 86 -13.21 -22.46 14.34
C PHE A 86 -14.60 -22.94 13.92
#